data_AF-A0A950RG46-F1
#
_entry.id   AF-A0A950RG46-F1
#
_cell.length_a   1.000
_cell.length_b   1.000
_cell.length_c   1.000
_cell.angle_alpha   90.00
_cell.angle_beta   90.00
_cell.angle_gamma   90.00
#
_symmetry.space_group_name_H-M   'P 1'
#
loop_
_entity.id
_entity.type
_entity.pdbx_description
1 polymer ?
#
loop_
_entity_poly.entity_id
_entity_poly.type
_entity_poly.pdbx_seq_one_letter_code
_entity_poly.pdbx_strand_id
1 'polypeptide(L)'
;FQELFRKLFGGGMADIVLEDEADLLECGIEIIARPPGKELRSISLMSGGEKTLTAVALLLAIFRSKPSPFCILDEVDAALDEANIGRFTEVLREFLDRSHFILITHSKKTMATADVLYGITMQESGVSKRVAVRFEDWPEDEPKNGEHTNGKQEQKEPGFAGR
;
A
#
# COMPACT_ATOMS: atom_id res chain seq x y z
N PHE A 1 -13.78 -11.37 7.04
CA PHE A 1 -12.60 -11.98 6.42
C PHE A 1 -12.87 -12.38 4.97
N GLN A 2 -13.80 -13.31 4.71
CA GLN A 2 -14.22 -13.75 3.37
C GLN A 2 -14.38 -12.62 2.33
N GLU A 3 -15.10 -11.55 2.68
CA GLU A 3 -15.31 -10.40 1.78
C GLU A 3 -14.00 -9.71 1.38
N LEU A 4 -13.15 -9.38 2.36
CA LEU A 4 -11.86 -8.71 2.14
C LEU A 4 -10.90 -9.60 1.36
N PHE A 5 -10.87 -10.91 1.64
CA PHE A 5 -10.12 -11.86 0.83
C PHE A 5 -10.53 -11.78 -0.63
N ARG A 6 -11.84 -11.82 -0.93
CA ARG A 6 -12.34 -11.75 -2.30
C ARG A 6 -11.98 -10.44 -2.99
N LYS A 7 -12.02 -9.31 -2.29
CA LYS A 7 -11.59 -8.01 -2.85
C LYS A 7 -10.10 -8.02 -3.18
N LEU A 8 -9.26 -8.43 -2.24
CA LEU A 8 -7.80 -8.47 -2.41
C LEU A 8 -7.37 -9.46 -3.49
N PHE A 9 -8.00 -10.63 -3.57
CA PHE A 9 -7.72 -11.65 -4.57
C PHE A 9 -8.53 -11.50 -5.87
N GLY A 10 -9.44 -10.53 -5.97
CA GLY A 10 -10.28 -10.35 -7.17
C GLY A 10 -11.22 -11.53 -7.44
N GLY A 11 -11.58 -12.26 -6.39
CA GLY A 11 -12.36 -13.50 -6.45
C GLY A 11 -11.88 -14.54 -5.45
N GLY A 12 -12.19 -15.81 -5.70
CA GLY A 12 -11.84 -16.90 -4.80
C GLY A 12 -12.73 -16.99 -3.55
N MET A 13 -12.28 -17.74 -2.56
CA MET A 13 -12.92 -17.90 -1.26
C MET A 13 -11.86 -18.23 -0.20
N ALA A 14 -12.11 -17.87 1.04
CA ALA A 14 -11.26 -18.26 2.17
C ALA A 14 -12.11 -18.31 3.44
N ASP A 15 -11.77 -19.17 4.39
CA ASP A 15 -12.49 -19.28 5.64
C ASP A 15 -11.55 -19.50 6.83
N ILE A 16 -12.08 -19.27 8.02
CA ILE A 16 -11.41 -19.56 9.30
C ILE A 16 -12.18 -20.68 9.96
N VAL A 17 -11.51 -21.80 10.22
CA VAL A 17 -12.12 -23.00 10.78
C VAL A 17 -11.48 -23.27 12.14
N LEU A 18 -12.29 -23.65 13.13
CA LEU A 18 -11.79 -24.13 14.42
C LEU A 18 -11.30 -25.57 14.26
N GLU A 19 -10.11 -25.88 14.77
CA GLU A 19 -9.57 -27.24 14.72
C GLU A 19 -10.37 -28.21 15.61
N ASP A 20 -10.83 -27.73 16.77
CA ASP A 20 -11.65 -28.47 17.73
C ASP A 20 -12.72 -27.56 18.38
N GLU A 21 -13.98 -27.74 17.97
CA GLU A 21 -15.10 -26.97 18.53
C GLU A 21 -15.48 -27.37 19.97
N ALA A 22 -14.93 -28.47 20.51
CA ALA A 22 -15.24 -28.94 21.85
C ALA A 22 -14.44 -28.23 22.96
N ASP A 23 -13.25 -27.69 22.65
CA ASP A 23 -12.41 -26.95 23.59
C ASP A 23 -11.98 -25.59 23.03
N LEU A 24 -12.89 -24.61 23.11
CA LEU A 24 -12.68 -23.27 22.55
C LEU A 24 -11.49 -22.49 23.17
N LEU A 25 -10.99 -22.88 24.34
CA LEU A 25 -9.89 -22.17 25.00
C LEU A 25 -8.53 -22.56 24.45
N GLU A 26 -8.35 -23.83 24.12
CA GLU A 26 -7.10 -24.38 23.59
C GLU A 26 -7.16 -24.66 22.07
N CYS A 27 -8.34 -24.49 21.45
CA CYS A 27 -8.54 -24.72 20.03
C CYS A 27 -7.69 -23.78 19.16
N GLY A 28 -6.95 -24.37 18.22
CA GLY A 28 -6.28 -23.65 17.14
C GLY A 28 -7.25 -23.11 16.09
N ILE A 29 -6.74 -22.24 15.22
CA ILE A 29 -7.47 -21.76 14.03
C ILE A 29 -6.74 -22.22 12.77
N GLU A 30 -7.48 -22.84 11.86
CA GLU A 30 -6.99 -23.19 10.54
C GLU A 30 -7.54 -22.20 9.51
N ILE A 31 -6.65 -21.64 8.69
CA ILE A 31 -7.03 -20.74 7.61
C ILE A 31 -6.96 -21.51 6.31
N ILE A 32 -8.13 -21.67 5.67
CA ILE A 32 -8.25 -22.29 4.37
C ILE A 32 -8.53 -21.23 3.31
N ALA A 33 -7.88 -21.34 2.15
CA ALA A 33 -8.05 -20.37 1.08
C ALA A 33 -7.98 -21.03 -0.29
N ARG A 34 -8.80 -20.50 -1.21
CA ARG A 34 -8.86 -20.85 -2.62
C ARG A 34 -8.76 -19.56 -3.45
N PRO A 35 -7.55 -19.15 -3.85
CA PRO A 35 -7.36 -18.07 -4.82
C PRO A 35 -8.07 -18.36 -6.16
N PRO A 36 -8.36 -17.34 -6.98
CA PRO A 36 -8.97 -17.54 -8.30
C PRO A 36 -8.16 -18.55 -9.15
N GLY A 37 -8.86 -19.53 -9.72
CA GLY A 37 -8.25 -20.55 -10.58
C GLY A 37 -7.36 -21.57 -9.88
N LYS A 38 -7.40 -21.67 -8.54
CA LYS A 38 -6.65 -22.65 -7.76
C LYS A 38 -7.56 -23.50 -6.88
N GLU A 39 -7.01 -24.59 -6.36
CA GLU A 39 -7.69 -25.48 -5.41
C GLU A 39 -7.69 -24.92 -3.98
N LEU A 40 -8.63 -25.40 -3.16
CA LEU A 40 -8.71 -25.08 -1.75
C LEU A 40 -7.53 -25.71 -1.01
N ARG A 41 -6.82 -24.93 -0.19
CA ARG A 41 -5.67 -25.39 0.58
C ARG A 41 -5.48 -24.61 1.88
N SER A 42 -4.76 -25.21 2.80
CA SER A 42 -4.25 -24.54 4.01
C SER A 42 -3.33 -23.36 3.63
N ILE A 43 -3.37 -22.31 4.44
CA ILE A 43 -2.45 -21.15 4.31
C ILE A 43 -0.98 -21.57 4.31
N SER A 44 -0.64 -22.65 5.00
CA SER A 44 0.72 -23.20 5.06
C SER A 44 1.27 -23.60 3.68
N LEU A 45 0.39 -24.04 2.77
CA LEU A 45 0.68 -24.56 1.44
C LEU A 45 0.61 -23.51 0.31
N MET A 46 0.30 -22.25 0.63
CA MET A 46 0.20 -21.17 -0.35
C MET A 46 1.57 -20.62 -0.75
N SER A 47 1.67 -19.94 -1.91
CA SER A 47 2.90 -19.23 -2.29
C SER A 47 3.19 -18.06 -1.33
N GLY A 48 4.41 -17.52 -1.31
CA GLY A 48 4.78 -16.41 -0.41
C GLY A 48 3.89 -15.17 -0.54
N GLY A 49 3.63 -14.72 -1.77
CA GLY A 49 2.73 -13.59 -2.04
C GLY A 49 1.27 -13.89 -1.68
N GLU A 50 0.79 -15.11 -1.97
CA GLU A 50 -0.56 -15.55 -1.59
C GLU A 50 -0.75 -15.62 -0.08
N LYS A 51 0.23 -16.17 0.64
CA LYS A 51 0.24 -16.22 2.11
C LYS A 51 0.20 -14.81 2.69
N THR A 52 1.02 -13.90 2.15
CA THR A 52 1.05 -12.49 2.59
C THR A 52 -0.29 -11.81 2.38
N LEU A 53 -0.86 -11.91 1.18
CA LEU A 53 -2.14 -11.26 0.86
C LEU A 53 -3.30 -11.84 1.67
N THR A 54 -3.29 -13.15 1.95
CA THR A 54 -4.26 -13.81 2.83
C THR A 54 -4.13 -13.31 4.28
N ALA A 55 -2.91 -13.18 4.78
CA ALA A 55 -2.65 -12.63 6.11
C ALA A 55 -3.09 -11.16 6.21
N VAL A 56 -2.84 -10.33 5.18
CA VAL A 56 -3.33 -8.95 5.10
C VAL A 56 -4.86 -8.92 5.11
N ALA A 57 -5.53 -9.81 4.37
CA ALA A 57 -6.99 -9.92 4.38
C ALA A 57 -7.54 -10.23 5.79
N LEU A 58 -6.85 -11.10 6.53
CA LEU A 58 -7.21 -11.43 7.91
C LEU A 58 -6.97 -10.26 8.86
N LEU A 59 -5.80 -9.61 8.76
CA LEU A 59 -5.45 -8.44 9.57
C LEU A 59 -6.48 -7.32 9.39
N LEU A 60 -6.81 -6.98 8.14
CA LEU A 60 -7.81 -5.96 7.83
C LEU A 60 -9.23 -6.38 8.28
N ALA A 61 -9.54 -7.68 8.29
CA ALA A 61 -10.81 -8.17 8.82
C ALA A 61 -10.92 -8.01 10.34
N ILE A 62 -9.85 -8.29 11.06
CA ILE A 62 -9.76 -8.06 12.51
C ILE A 62 -9.87 -6.55 12.78
N PHE A 63 -9.14 -5.73 12.03
CA PHE A 63 -9.20 -4.29 12.12
C PHE A 63 -10.61 -3.74 11.85
N ARG A 64 -11.33 -4.28 10.86
CA ARG A 64 -12.72 -3.90 10.56
C ARG A 64 -13.68 -4.21 11.72
N SER A 65 -13.44 -5.29 12.45
CA SER A 65 -14.27 -5.68 13.60
C SER A 65 -14.12 -4.70 14.77
N LYS A 66 -12.91 -4.20 14.99
CA LYS A 66 -12.62 -3.20 16.04
C LYS A 66 -11.71 -2.10 15.49
N PRO A 67 -12.27 -1.11 14.78
CA PRO A 67 -11.47 -0.08 14.12
C PRO A 67 -10.79 0.84 15.13
N SER A 68 -9.55 1.22 14.82
CA SER A 68 -8.78 2.25 15.54
C SER A 68 -8.83 3.57 14.75
N PRO A 69 -8.76 4.75 15.40
CA PRO A 69 -8.68 6.03 14.69
C PRO A 69 -7.45 6.14 13.77
N PHE A 70 -6.40 5.35 14.01
CA PHE A 70 -5.24 5.26 13.11
C PHE A 70 -4.71 3.82 12.99
N CYS A 71 -4.08 3.53 11.86
CA CYS A 71 -3.40 2.27 11.54
C CYS A 71 -2.05 2.56 10.90
N ILE A 72 -0.99 1.89 11.36
CA ILE A 72 0.35 1.97 10.79
C ILE A 72 0.65 0.65 10.10
N LEU A 73 0.99 0.69 8.81
CA LEU A 73 1.39 -0.48 8.04
C LEU A 73 2.81 -0.27 7.54
N ASP A 74 3.69 -1.20 7.90
CA ASP A 74 5.12 -1.15 7.56
C ASP A 74 5.46 -2.22 6.53
N GLU A 75 5.79 -1.80 5.32
CA GLU A 75 6.19 -2.63 4.17
C GLU A 75 5.29 -3.84 3.88
N VAL A 76 4.01 -3.75 4.25
CA VAL A 76 3.03 -4.85 4.07
C VAL A 76 2.79 -5.20 2.61
N ASP A 77 3.12 -4.29 1.70
CA ASP A 77 2.99 -4.43 0.25
C ASP A 77 4.27 -4.94 -0.44
N ALA A 78 5.37 -5.15 0.28
CA ALA A 78 6.65 -5.54 -0.30
C ALA A 78 6.62 -6.91 -1.00
N ALA A 79 5.76 -7.83 -0.57
CA ALA A 79 5.61 -9.16 -1.17
C ALA A 79 4.50 -9.23 -2.23
N LEU A 80 3.83 -8.11 -2.53
CA LEU A 80 2.71 -8.06 -3.46
C LEU A 80 3.17 -7.64 -4.86
N ASP A 81 2.59 -8.26 -5.89
CA ASP A 81 2.76 -7.79 -7.27
C ASP A 81 1.93 -6.52 -7.54
N GLU A 82 2.20 -5.87 -8.69
CA GLU A 82 1.53 -4.61 -9.04
C GLU A 82 0.00 -4.70 -9.12
N ALA A 83 -0.55 -5.87 -9.49
CA ALA A 83 -2.00 -6.07 -9.60
C ALA A 83 -2.65 -6.23 -8.22
N ASN A 84 -1.96 -6.87 -7.28
CA ASN A 84 -2.39 -6.99 -5.88
C ASN A 84 -2.23 -5.68 -5.13
N ILE A 85 -1.18 -4.88 -5.39
CA ILE A 85 -0.99 -3.55 -4.78
C ILE A 85 -2.18 -2.62 -5.07
N GLY A 86 -2.70 -2.63 -6.31
CA GLY A 86 -3.88 -1.81 -6.66
C GLY A 86 -5.12 -2.19 -5.85
N ARG A 87 -5.41 -3.48 -5.73
CA ARG A 87 -6.55 -3.96 -4.93
C ARG A 87 -6.35 -3.72 -3.43
N PHE A 88 -5.11 -3.83 -2.96
CA PHE A 88 -4.75 -3.51 -1.59
C PHE A 88 -5.05 -2.04 -1.26
N THR A 89 -4.61 -1.09 -2.09
CA THR A 89 -4.85 0.34 -1.85
C THR A 89 -6.33 0.71 -2.00
N GLU A 90 -7.07 0.09 -2.93
CA GLU A 90 -8.52 0.23 -3.02
C GLU A 90 -9.22 -0.24 -1.74
N VAL A 91 -8.83 -1.39 -1.19
CA VAL A 91 -9.38 -1.89 0.07
C VAL A 91 -9.06 -0.93 1.22
N LEU A 92 -7.84 -0.39 1.31
CA LEU A 92 -7.51 0.59 2.35
C LEU A 92 -8.37 1.85 2.28
N ARG A 93 -8.72 2.32 1.08
CA ARG A 93 -9.58 3.49 0.89
C ARG A 93 -10.96 3.33 1.53
N GLU A 94 -11.49 2.11 1.59
CA GLU A 94 -12.78 1.83 2.23
C GLU A 94 -12.78 2.09 3.75
N PHE A 95 -11.60 2.19 4.37
CA PHE A 95 -11.46 2.44 5.80
C PHE A 95 -11.24 3.93 6.13
N LEU A 96 -10.99 4.79 5.12
CA LEU A 96 -10.59 6.18 5.34
C LEU A 96 -11.66 7.04 6.00
N ASP A 97 -12.94 6.66 5.90
CA ASP A 97 -14.05 7.34 6.59
C ASP A 97 -13.96 7.23 8.12
N ARG A 98 -13.22 6.25 8.65
CA ARG A 98 -13.18 5.92 10.08
C ARG A 98 -11.78 5.90 10.68
N SER A 99 -10.75 5.78 9.84
CA SER A 99 -9.39 5.50 10.28
C SER A 99 -8.37 6.16 9.36
N HIS A 100 -7.36 6.80 9.94
CA HIS A 100 -6.21 7.33 9.20
C HIS A 100 -5.14 6.24 9.02
N PHE A 101 -4.58 6.14 7.82
CA PHE A 101 -3.50 5.19 7.53
C PHE A 101 -2.16 5.90 7.39
N ILE A 102 -1.15 5.37 8.08
CA ILE A 102 0.25 5.74 7.90
C ILE A 102 0.92 4.53 7.25
N LEU A 103 1.32 4.69 5.99
CA LEU A 103 1.96 3.63 5.20
C LEU A 103 3.46 3.92 5.11
N ILE A 104 4.28 2.95 5.50
CA ILE A 104 5.72 2.93 5.24
C ILE A 104 5.92 1.95 4.10
N THR A 105 6.45 2.42 2.97
CA THR A 105 6.59 1.60 1.76
C THR A 105 7.65 2.19 0.83
N HIS A 106 8.24 1.33 0.01
CA HIS A 106 9.06 1.71 -1.14
C HIS A 106 8.32 1.52 -2.49
N SER A 107 7.06 1.07 -2.47
CA SER A 107 6.22 0.88 -3.65
C SER A 107 5.74 2.21 -4.22
N LYS A 108 6.22 2.55 -5.42
CA LYS A 108 5.79 3.76 -6.16
C LYS A 108 4.27 3.79 -6.38
N LYS A 109 3.65 2.62 -6.57
CA LYS A 109 2.21 2.51 -6.83
C LYS A 109 1.40 2.79 -5.56
N THR A 110 1.87 2.32 -4.40
CA THR A 110 1.25 2.66 -3.11
C THR A 110 1.44 4.14 -2.78
N MET A 111 2.65 4.67 -3.01
CA MET A 111 2.94 6.10 -2.85
C MET A 111 2.01 6.99 -3.68
N ALA A 112 1.74 6.61 -4.94
CA ALA A 112 0.87 7.36 -5.84
C ALA A 112 -0.61 7.40 -5.39
N THR A 113 -1.01 6.59 -4.41
CA THR A 113 -2.39 6.57 -3.87
C THR A 113 -2.55 7.36 -2.59
N ALA A 114 -1.46 7.84 -1.99
CA ALA A 114 -1.46 8.56 -0.72
C ALA A 114 -1.80 10.05 -0.90
N ASP A 115 -2.46 10.66 0.08
CA ASP A 115 -2.77 12.10 0.07
C ASP A 115 -1.51 12.95 0.30
N VAL A 116 -0.65 12.49 1.20
CA VAL A 116 0.60 13.17 1.58
C VAL A 116 1.74 12.18 1.62
N LEU A 117 2.87 12.55 1.03
CA LEU A 117 4.12 11.80 1.09
C LEU A 117 5.12 12.46 2.02
N TYR A 118 5.66 11.65 2.93
CA TYR A 118 6.81 12.02 3.75
C TYR A 118 8.03 11.22 3.30
N GLY A 119 8.98 11.89 2.65
CA GLY A 119 10.28 11.33 2.30
C GLY A 119 11.24 11.43 3.48
N ILE A 120 11.84 10.32 3.88
CA ILE A 120 12.92 10.29 4.87
C ILE A 120 14.24 10.12 4.12
N THR A 121 15.17 11.06 4.31
CA THR A 121 16.50 11.03 3.68
C THR A 121 17.59 11.27 4.72
N MET A 122 18.81 10.82 4.44
CA MET A 122 19.98 11.04 5.29
C MET A 122 20.96 11.92 4.54
N GLN A 123 20.94 13.23 4.82
CA GLN A 123 21.93 14.16 4.24
C GLN A 123 23.30 14.00 4.90
N GLU A 124 23.29 13.70 6.20
CA GLU A 124 24.45 13.38 7.01
C GLU A 124 24.32 11.95 7.54
N SER A 125 25.44 11.24 7.66
CA SER A 125 25.42 9.85 8.11
C SER A 125 24.84 9.75 9.53
N GLY A 126 23.86 8.88 9.71
CA GLY A 126 23.15 8.69 10.98
C GLY A 126 22.10 9.77 11.33
N VAL A 127 21.92 10.82 10.52
CA VAL A 127 20.95 11.90 10.79
C VAL A 127 19.86 11.93 9.72
N SER A 128 18.66 11.49 10.10
CA SER A 128 17.49 11.51 9.23
C SER A 128 16.87 12.91 9.17
N LYS A 129 16.51 13.33 7.96
CA LYS A 129 15.76 14.56 7.67
C LYS A 129 14.47 14.21 6.92
N ARG A 130 13.38 14.90 7.28
CA ARG A 130 12.07 14.73 6.67
C ARG A 130 11.85 15.77 5.57
N VAL A 131 11.36 15.31 4.43
CA VAL A 131 10.82 16.12 3.33
C VAL A 131 9.34 15.76 3.16
N ALA A 132 8.47 16.72 2.89
CA ALA A 132 7.05 16.48 2.70
C ALA A 132 6.59 17.01 1.34
N VAL A 133 5.76 16.23 0.64
CA VAL A 133 5.13 16.60 -0.62
C VAL A 133 3.64 16.26 -0.51
N ARG A 134 2.76 17.18 -0.92
CA ARG A 134 1.34 16.90 -1.13
C ARG A 134 1.09 16.85 -2.62
N PHE A 135 0.35 15.85 -3.08
CA PHE A 135 0.06 15.72 -4.51
C PHE A 135 -0.88 16.80 -5.04
N GLU A 136 -1.70 17.40 -4.17
CA GLU A 136 -2.56 18.55 -4.50
C GLU A 136 -1.77 19.81 -4.92
N ASP A 137 -0.49 19.89 -4.55
CA ASP A 137 0.38 21.03 -4.84
C ASP A 137 1.12 20.90 -6.20
N TRP A 138 0.88 19.83 -6.97
CA TRP A 138 1.50 19.62 -8.28
C TRP A 138 0.65 20.25 -9.39
N PRO A 139 1.10 21.34 -10.05
CA PRO A 139 0.35 21.94 -11.14
C PRO A 139 0.24 20.96 -12.30
N GLU A 140 -0.99 20.67 -12.75
CA GLU A 140 -1.26 19.78 -13.89
C GLU A 140 -0.92 20.40 -15.27
N ASP A 141 -0.42 21.63 -15.30
CA ASP A 141 -0.15 22.36 -16.54
C ASP A 141 1.35 22.54 -16.82
N GLU A 142 1.98 21.51 -17.41
CA GLU A 142 3.03 21.77 -18.40
C GLU A 142 2.60 21.19 -19.75
N PRO A 143 2.22 22.03 -20.73
CA PRO A 143 1.98 21.57 -22.08
C PRO A 143 3.29 21.09 -22.70
N LYS A 144 3.32 19.82 -23.14
CA LYS A 144 4.39 19.26 -23.97
C LYS A 144 4.34 19.88 -25.38
N ASN A 145 4.77 21.12 -25.53
CA ASN A 145 5.03 21.70 -26.85
C ASN A 145 6.53 21.67 -27.15
N GLY A 146 6.98 20.55 -27.69
CA GLY A 146 8.19 20.51 -28.50
C GLY A 146 7.85 20.98 -29.92
N GLU A 147 7.94 22.28 -30.18
CA GLU A 147 8.05 22.80 -31.54
C GLU A 147 9.37 23.55 -31.73
N HIS A 148 10.16 23.06 -32.67
CA HIS A 148 11.36 23.70 -33.19
C HIS A 148 11.05 25.09 -33.73
N THR A 149 11.73 26.13 -33.21
CA THR A 149 12.14 27.26 -34.04
C THR A 149 13.56 27.71 -33.70
N ASN A 150 14.32 27.91 -34.76
CA ASN A 150 15.73 28.26 -34.80
C ASN A 150 15.85 29.78 -34.74
N GLY A 151 16.60 30.36 -33.79
CA GLY A 151 16.79 31.80 -33.66
C GLY A 151 17.97 32.15 -32.76
N LYS A 152 18.94 32.89 -33.32
CA LYS A 152 20.26 33.24 -32.76
C LYS A 152 20.21 34.21 -31.56
N GLN A 153 21.22 34.05 -30.69
CA GLN A 153 21.99 35.05 -29.91
C GLN A 153 21.27 35.98 -28.93
N GLU A 154 21.60 35.89 -27.63
CA GLU A 154 22.56 36.80 -26.95
C GLU A 154 22.85 36.36 -25.50
N GLN A 155 24.13 36.41 -25.12
CA GLN A 155 24.63 36.20 -23.76
C GLN A 155 24.29 37.41 -22.88
N LYS A 156 23.66 37.20 -21.71
CA LYS A 156 23.88 38.01 -20.50
C LYS A 156 23.64 37.18 -19.24
N GLU A 157 24.71 36.94 -18.49
CA GLU A 157 24.66 36.54 -17.08
C GLU A 157 24.18 37.74 -16.22
N PRO A 158 23.35 37.53 -15.19
CA PRO A 158 23.28 38.44 -14.08
C PRO A 158 23.87 37.82 -12.81
N GLY A 159 25.04 38.37 -12.47
CA GLY A 159 25.59 38.65 -11.14
C GLY A 159 24.91 38.05 -9.91
N PHE A 160 25.70 37.26 -9.19
CA PHE A 160 25.62 37.06 -7.75
C PHE A 160 25.52 38.43 -7.03
N ALA A 161 24.46 38.65 -6.27
CA ALA A 161 24.42 39.67 -5.23
C ALA A 161 23.88 39.03 -3.95
N GLY A 162 24.80 38.79 -3.00
CA GLY A 162 24.47 38.31 -1.68
C GLY A 162 23.83 39.39 -0.81
N ARG A 163 22.92 38.95 0.06
CA ARG A 163 22.99 39.09 1.52
C ARG A 163 21.94 38.20 2.16
#